data_AF-A0AAV6SI96-F1
#
_entry.id   AF-A0AAV6SI96-F1
#
_cell.length_a   1.000
_cell.length_b   1.000
_cell.length_c   1.000
_cell.angle_alpha   90.00
_cell.angle_beta   90.00
_cell.angle_gamma   90.00
#
_symmetry.space_group_name_H-M   'P 1'
#
loop_
_entity.id
_entity.type
_entity.pdbx_description
1 polymer ?
#
loop_
_entity_poly.entity_id
_entity_poly.type
_entity_poly.pdbx_seq_one_letter_code
_entity_poly.pdbx_strand_id
1 'polypeptide(L)'
;MAGKWYLIGFATNAQWFVHRKGSMKMGTAMFTANADGDLDISYASLTSGGSCWRMNSKAKATALPGRFTYKNENRGSENDMRVVEVKYDEYALAHTIKTEGGDTTVVNKLYGRGVDLSADLLEKFKQFSLDTGVLLENIAILPKNAECPAA
;
A
#
# COMPACT_ATOMS: atom_id res chain seq x y z
N MET A 1 3.60 12.15 -6.46
CA MET A 1 3.45 10.70 -6.21
C MET A 1 4.20 9.81 -7.19
N ALA A 2 4.45 10.25 -8.43
CA ALA A 2 5.15 9.42 -9.41
C ALA A 2 6.54 8.93 -8.95
N GLY A 3 6.96 7.80 -9.50
CA GLY A 3 8.26 7.17 -9.28
C GLY A 3 8.22 6.00 -8.29
N LYS A 4 9.42 5.55 -7.91
CA LYS A 4 9.62 4.41 -7.01
C LYS A 4 9.38 4.81 -5.55
N TRP A 5 8.76 3.90 -4.82
CA TRP A 5 8.53 3.95 -3.38
C TRP A 5 8.74 2.57 -2.76
N TYR A 6 9.15 2.53 -1.50
CA TYR A 6 9.25 1.31 -0.70
C TYR A 6 8.00 1.18 0.15
N LEU A 7 7.38 0.00 0.16
CA LEU A 7 6.28 -0.31 1.08
C LEU A 7 6.88 -0.66 2.45
N ILE A 8 6.88 0.31 3.36
CA ILE A 8 7.49 0.20 4.69
C ILE A 8 6.50 -0.35 5.70
N GLY A 9 5.24 0.10 5.65
CA GLY A 9 4.21 -0.30 6.60
C GLY A 9 2.96 -0.81 5.91
N PHE A 10 2.32 -1.82 6.48
CA PHE A 10 1.05 -2.36 6.01
C PHE A 10 0.16 -2.74 7.18
N ALA A 11 -1.09 -2.29 7.16
CA ALA A 11 -2.03 -2.55 8.24
C ALA A 11 -3.43 -2.85 7.70
N THR A 12 -4.02 -3.97 8.12
CA THR A 12 -5.39 -4.35 7.78
C THR A 12 -5.89 -5.48 8.68
N ASN A 13 -7.19 -5.52 8.98
CA ASN A 13 -7.82 -6.64 9.69
C ASN A 13 -8.22 -7.80 8.74
N ALA A 14 -7.87 -7.74 7.45
CA ALA A 14 -8.19 -8.80 6.50
C ALA A 14 -7.57 -10.15 6.92
N GLN A 15 -8.38 -11.21 6.99
CA GLN A 15 -7.92 -12.54 7.43
C GLN A 15 -6.70 -13.06 6.63
N TRP A 16 -6.68 -12.84 5.31
CA TRP A 16 -5.54 -13.23 4.47
C TRP A 16 -4.22 -12.58 4.92
N PHE A 17 -4.28 -11.36 5.44
CA PHE A 17 -3.12 -10.62 5.93
C PHE A 17 -2.71 -11.12 7.31
N VAL A 18 -3.68 -11.35 8.21
CA VAL A 18 -3.40 -11.90 9.55
C VAL A 18 -2.59 -13.19 9.47
N HIS A 19 -2.91 -14.06 8.49
CA HIS A 19 -2.18 -15.31 8.25
C HIS A 19 -0.82 -15.15 7.55
N ARG A 20 -0.59 -14.03 6.83
CA ARG A 20 0.61 -13.84 6.00
C ARG A 20 1.59 -12.78 6.52
N LYS A 21 1.18 -11.90 7.43
CA LYS A 21 1.97 -10.75 7.89
C LYS A 21 3.38 -11.14 8.35
N GLY A 22 3.54 -12.29 9.00
CA GLY A 22 4.83 -12.77 9.51
C GLY A 22 5.85 -13.15 8.44
N SER A 23 5.42 -13.43 7.19
CA SER A 23 6.31 -13.73 6.07
C SER A 23 6.45 -12.56 5.08
N MET A 24 5.68 -11.49 5.26
CA MET A 24 5.76 -10.32 4.41
C MET A 24 7.05 -9.56 4.67
N LYS A 25 7.68 -9.13 3.58
CA LYS A 25 8.85 -8.28 3.59
C LYS A 25 8.59 -7.05 2.73
N MET A 26 9.44 -6.04 2.91
CA MET A 26 9.42 -4.82 2.13
C MET A 26 9.42 -5.15 0.63
N GLY A 27 8.61 -4.42 -0.12
CA GLY A 27 8.57 -4.45 -1.57
C GLY A 27 8.67 -3.04 -2.14
N THR A 28 8.78 -2.95 -3.45
CA THR A 28 8.82 -1.69 -4.19
C THR A 28 7.51 -1.47 -4.94
N ALA A 29 6.95 -0.27 -4.82
CA ALA A 29 5.83 0.19 -5.63
C ALA A 29 6.33 1.28 -6.60
N MET A 30 6.07 1.10 -7.89
CA MET A 30 6.23 2.13 -8.90
C MET A 30 4.87 2.75 -9.21
N PHE A 31 4.77 4.06 -9.04
CA PHE A 31 3.57 4.82 -9.37
C PHE A 31 3.82 5.63 -10.64
N THR A 32 2.99 5.43 -11.66
CA THR A 32 3.09 6.13 -12.94
C THR A 32 1.76 6.81 -13.22
N ALA A 33 1.78 8.14 -13.30
CA ALA A 33 0.62 8.89 -13.75
C ALA A 33 0.50 8.77 -15.28
N ASN A 34 -0.71 8.56 -15.78
CA ASN A 34 -0.99 8.56 -17.21
C ASN A 34 -1.71 9.86 -17.63
N ALA A 35 -1.93 10.03 -18.93
CA ALA A 35 -2.43 11.29 -19.52
C ALA A 35 -3.82 11.70 -18.98
N ASP A 36 -4.63 10.73 -18.57
CA ASP A 36 -5.97 10.94 -18.03
C ASP A 36 -5.98 11.27 -16.53
N GLY A 37 -4.80 11.31 -15.89
CA GLY A 37 -4.65 11.52 -14.46
C GLY A 37 -4.81 10.26 -13.60
N ASP A 38 -5.19 9.12 -14.21
CA ASP A 38 -5.18 7.81 -13.55
C ASP A 38 -3.75 7.42 -13.11
N LEU A 39 -3.67 6.45 -12.20
CA LEU A 39 -2.42 6.00 -11.61
C LEU A 39 -2.21 4.52 -11.87
N ASP A 40 -1.19 4.19 -12.66
CA ASP A 40 -0.73 2.82 -12.83
C ASP A 40 0.26 2.49 -11.71
N ILE A 41 0.03 1.36 -11.04
CA ILE A 41 0.77 0.93 -9.87
C ILE A 41 1.34 -0.46 -10.14
N SER A 42 2.66 -0.55 -10.13
CA SER A 42 3.37 -1.82 -10.24
C SER A 42 4.04 -2.12 -8.91
N TYR A 43 3.68 -3.23 -8.27
CA TYR A 43 4.30 -3.69 -7.05
C TYR A 43 5.18 -4.91 -7.33
N ALA A 44 6.34 -4.95 -6.67
CA ALA A 44 7.24 -6.10 -6.70
C ALA A 44 7.80 -6.40 -5.31
N SER A 45 7.95 -7.68 -4.98
CA SER A 45 8.62 -8.11 -3.74
C SER A 45 9.31 -9.45 -3.95
N LEU A 46 10.47 -9.62 -3.33
CA LEU A 46 11.20 -10.88 -3.35
C LEU A 46 10.58 -11.85 -2.34
N THR A 47 10.23 -13.04 -2.81
CA THR A 47 9.70 -14.11 -1.95
C THR A 47 10.82 -14.79 -1.16
N SER A 48 10.46 -15.57 -0.14
CA SER A 48 11.44 -16.36 0.62
C SER A 48 12.21 -17.37 -0.23
N GLY A 49 11.63 -17.84 -1.34
CA GLY A 49 12.28 -18.75 -2.29
C GLY A 49 13.18 -18.05 -3.31
N GLY A 50 13.40 -16.73 -3.20
CA GLY A 50 14.24 -15.97 -4.12
C GLY A 50 13.56 -15.62 -5.45
N SER A 51 12.32 -16.06 -5.68
CA SER A 51 11.54 -15.64 -6.85
C SER A 51 10.87 -14.29 -6.62
N CYS A 52 10.58 -13.60 -7.72
CA CYS A 52 9.98 -12.28 -7.68
C CYS A 52 8.46 -12.33 -7.88
N TRP A 53 7.73 -11.88 -6.87
CA TRP A 53 6.29 -11.68 -6.99
C TRP A 53 6.00 -10.27 -7.52
N ARG A 54 5.10 -10.15 -8.51
CA ARG A 54 4.71 -8.89 -9.12
C ARG A 54 3.20 -8.76 -9.19
N MET A 55 2.70 -7.55 -9.03
CA MET A 55 1.28 -7.22 -9.16
C MET A 55 1.13 -5.85 -9.79
N ASN A 56 0.30 -5.76 -10.83
CA ASN A 56 -0.04 -4.49 -11.45
C ASN A 56 -1.49 -4.13 -11.14
N SER A 57 -1.76 -2.85 -10.95
CA SER A 57 -3.10 -2.34 -10.65
C SER A 57 -3.25 -0.95 -11.25
N LYS A 58 -4.43 -0.67 -11.80
CA LYS A 58 -4.78 0.65 -12.32
C LYS A 58 -5.78 1.32 -11.38
N ALA A 59 -5.42 2.48 -10.85
CA ALA A 59 -6.25 3.31 -10.02
C ALA A 59 -6.85 4.44 -10.86
N LYS A 60 -8.18 4.53 -10.88
CA LYS A 60 -8.91 5.59 -11.56
C LYS A 60 -8.90 6.87 -10.75
N ALA A 61 -8.49 7.97 -11.35
CA ALA A 61 -8.57 9.27 -10.68
C ALA A 61 -10.03 9.67 -10.45
N THR A 62 -10.24 10.49 -9.43
CA THR A 62 -11.55 11.10 -9.15
C THR A 62 -11.42 12.62 -9.24
N ALA A 63 -12.56 13.32 -9.18
CA ALA A 63 -12.56 14.79 -9.11
C ALA A 63 -11.86 15.34 -7.84
N LEU A 64 -11.66 14.51 -6.81
CA LEU A 64 -10.95 14.89 -5.60
C LEU A 64 -9.45 14.57 -5.73
N PRO A 65 -8.56 15.56 -5.64
CA PRO A 65 -7.12 15.34 -5.69
C PRO A 65 -6.66 14.33 -4.63
N GLY A 66 -5.81 13.37 -5.02
CA GLY A 66 -5.27 12.35 -4.12
C GLY A 66 -6.24 11.20 -3.78
N ARG A 67 -7.46 11.21 -4.32
CA ARG A 67 -8.43 10.10 -4.20
C ARG A 67 -8.52 9.33 -5.51
N PHE A 68 -8.40 8.02 -5.42
CA PHE A 68 -8.43 7.08 -6.52
C PHE A 68 -9.40 5.93 -6.23
N THR A 69 -9.95 5.33 -7.28
CA THR A 69 -10.79 4.13 -7.17
C THR A 69 -10.21 2.97 -7.94
N TYR A 70 -10.29 1.76 -7.39
CA TYR A 70 -9.98 0.52 -8.11
C TYR A 70 -11.25 -0.29 -8.23
N LYS A 71 -11.59 -0.72 -9.44
CA LYS A 71 -12.69 -1.63 -9.67
C LYS A 71 -12.15 -2.93 -10.24
N ASN A 72 -12.48 -4.04 -9.59
CA ASN A 72 -12.34 -5.35 -10.20
C ASN A 72 -13.74 -5.87 -10.48
N GLU A 73 -14.19 -5.65 -11.72
CA GLU A 73 -15.55 -5.98 -12.19
C GLU A 73 -15.87 -7.46 -12.00
N ASN A 74 -14.88 -8.34 -12.22
CA ASN A 74 -15.07 -9.80 -12.09
C ASN A 74 -15.34 -10.25 -10.65
N ARG A 75 -14.96 -9.46 -9.64
CA ARG A 75 -15.19 -9.77 -8.21
C ARG A 75 -16.23 -8.86 -7.55
N GLY A 76 -16.76 -7.88 -8.28
CA GLY A 76 -17.61 -6.83 -7.71
C GLY A 76 -16.92 -6.06 -6.57
N SER A 77 -15.59 -5.97 -6.59
CA SER A 77 -14.84 -5.26 -5.53
C SER A 77 -14.54 -3.82 -5.95
N GLU A 78 -14.79 -2.90 -5.03
CA GLU A 78 -14.53 -1.47 -5.17
C GLU A 78 -13.63 -1.01 -4.04
N ASN A 79 -12.50 -0.39 -4.40
CA ASN A 79 -11.57 0.16 -3.45
C ASN A 79 -11.54 1.69 -3.59
N ASP A 80 -11.76 2.42 -2.50
CA ASP A 80 -11.56 3.87 -2.40
C ASP A 80 -10.22 4.11 -1.71
N MET A 81 -9.21 4.53 -2.46
CA MET A 81 -7.89 4.85 -1.93
C MET A 81 -7.69 6.36 -1.86
N ARG A 82 -7.14 6.82 -0.74
CA ARG A 82 -6.80 8.22 -0.49
C ARG A 82 -5.36 8.32 -0.03
N VAL A 83 -4.62 9.22 -0.66
CA VAL A 83 -3.33 9.69 -0.13
C VAL A 83 -3.67 10.71 0.96
N VAL A 84 -3.60 10.28 2.22
CA VAL A 84 -3.99 11.09 3.38
C VAL A 84 -2.93 12.14 3.67
N GLU A 85 -1.66 11.75 3.50
CA GLU A 85 -0.54 12.66 3.68
C GLU A 85 0.60 12.24 2.76
N VAL A 86 1.33 13.22 2.24
CA VAL A 86 2.51 12.97 1.43
C VAL A 86 3.50 14.10 1.62
N LYS A 87 4.75 13.71 1.84
CA LYS A 87 5.93 14.54 1.65
C LYS A 87 6.74 13.90 0.53
N TYR A 88 6.67 14.49 -0.66
CA TYR A 88 6.98 13.81 -1.92
C TYR A 88 8.42 13.26 -2.05
N ASP A 89 9.35 13.81 -1.29
CA ASP A 89 10.76 13.45 -1.19
C ASP A 89 11.07 12.47 -0.03
N GLU A 90 10.09 12.17 0.82
CA GLU A 90 10.32 11.39 2.05
C GLU A 90 9.33 10.21 2.21
N TYR A 91 8.03 10.47 2.32
CA TYR A 91 7.04 9.44 2.64
C TYR A 91 5.64 9.75 2.09
N ALA A 92 4.79 8.71 2.01
CA ALA A 92 3.37 8.85 1.72
C ALA A 92 2.55 7.88 2.58
N LEU A 93 1.44 8.37 3.12
CA LEU A 93 0.47 7.62 3.89
C LEU A 93 -0.81 7.45 3.08
N ALA A 94 -1.17 6.21 2.81
CA ALA A 94 -2.37 5.88 2.05
C ALA A 94 -3.37 5.11 2.91
N HIS A 95 -4.63 5.50 2.81
CA HIS A 95 -5.78 4.83 3.41
C HIS A 95 -6.67 4.29 2.30
N THR A 96 -7.03 3.02 2.38
CA THR A 96 -7.91 2.40 1.40
C THR A 96 -9.06 1.70 2.10
N ILE A 97 -10.28 2.02 1.69
CA ILE A 97 -11.48 1.29 2.05
C ILE A 97 -11.76 0.33 0.90
N LYS A 98 -11.69 -0.97 1.17
CA LYS A 98 -12.01 -2.03 0.21
C LYS A 98 -13.37 -2.62 0.55
N THR A 99 -14.26 -2.66 -0.43
CA THR A 99 -15.57 -3.30 -0.33
C THR A 99 -15.62 -4.48 -1.30
N GLU A 100 -15.90 -5.68 -0.82
CA GLU A 100 -16.02 -6.90 -1.64
C GLU A 100 -17.14 -7.76 -1.05
N GLY A 101 -18.15 -8.13 -1.85
CA GLY A 101 -19.25 -8.99 -1.38
C GLY A 101 -20.14 -8.40 -0.26
N GLY A 102 -20.12 -7.08 -0.07
CA GLY A 102 -20.82 -6.39 1.01
C GLY A 102 -19.97 -6.17 2.27
N ASP A 103 -18.84 -6.87 2.39
CA ASP A 103 -17.89 -6.69 3.49
C ASP A 103 -16.91 -5.57 3.19
N THR A 104 -16.65 -4.75 4.21
CA THR A 104 -15.72 -3.61 4.13
C THR A 104 -14.47 -3.89 4.95
N THR A 105 -13.31 -3.63 4.38
CA THR A 105 -12.01 -3.78 5.04
C THR A 105 -11.14 -2.54 4.84
N VAL A 106 -10.49 -2.09 5.91
CA VAL A 106 -9.51 -1.01 5.87
C VAL A 106 -8.13 -1.57 5.54
N VAL A 107 -7.40 -0.88 4.65
CA VAL A 107 -6.00 -1.14 4.34
C VAL A 107 -5.21 0.17 4.39
N ASN A 108 -4.30 0.28 5.34
CA ASN A 108 -3.37 1.40 5.42
C ASN A 108 -1.98 0.98 4.96
N LYS A 109 -1.31 1.88 4.25
CA LYS A 109 0.04 1.67 3.74
C LYS A 109 0.91 2.88 4.00
N LEU A 110 2.10 2.64 4.54
CA LEU A 110 3.16 3.63 4.64
C LEU A 110 4.19 3.35 3.55
N TYR A 111 4.43 4.34 2.71
CA TYR A 111 5.46 4.32 1.68
C TYR A 111 6.59 5.26 2.04
N GLY A 112 7.84 4.85 1.76
CA GLY A 112 9.03 5.67 1.91
C GLY A 112 9.75 5.88 0.57
N ARG A 113 10.42 7.02 0.40
CA ARG A 113 11.38 7.22 -0.70
C ARG A 113 12.69 6.48 -0.43
N GLY A 114 13.04 6.30 0.84
CA GLY A 114 14.09 5.41 1.31
C GLY A 114 13.52 4.19 2.04
N VAL A 115 14.41 3.23 2.33
CA VAL A 115 14.08 2.03 3.12
C VAL A 115 14.06 2.28 4.63
N ASP A 116 14.59 3.42 5.06
CA ASP A 116 14.66 3.84 6.45
C ASP A 116 13.83 5.11 6.63
N LEU A 117 12.90 5.06 7.59
CA LEU A 117 12.09 6.19 8.05
C LEU A 117 12.35 6.41 9.54
N SER A 118 12.12 7.63 10.02
CA SER A 118 12.29 7.96 11.44
C SER A 118 11.32 7.18 12.33
N ALA A 119 11.71 6.97 13.60
CA ALA A 119 10.84 6.32 14.58
C ALA A 119 9.49 7.05 14.73
N ASP A 120 9.50 8.38 14.69
CA ASP A 120 8.30 9.22 14.78
C ASP A 120 7.33 8.94 13.60
N LEU A 121 7.85 8.75 12.38
CA LEU A 121 7.02 8.41 11.22
C LEU A 121 6.44 7.00 11.32
N LEU A 122 7.21 6.03 11.84
CA LEU A 122 6.71 4.68 12.08
C LEU A 122 5.60 4.68 13.14
N GLU A 123 5.78 5.44 14.22
CA GLU A 123 4.78 5.55 15.29
C GLU A 123 3.52 6.27 14.81
N LYS A 124 3.67 7.35 14.03
CA LYS A 124 2.55 8.02 13.35
C LYS A 124 1.73 7.07 12.50
N PHE A 125 2.38 6.18 11.73
CA PHE A 125 1.67 5.17 10.95
C PHE A 125 0.90 4.17 11.81
N LYS A 126 1.46 3.74 12.95
CA LYS A 126 0.75 2.86 13.89
C LYS A 126 -0.46 3.56 14.47
N GLN A 127 -0.30 4.78 14.99
CA GLN A 127 -1.39 5.55 15.57
C GLN A 127 -2.51 5.78 14.55
N PHE A 128 -2.16 6.22 13.34
CA PHE A 128 -3.11 6.37 12.24
C PHE A 128 -3.87 5.07 11.94
N SER A 129 -3.19 3.93 12.00
CA SER A 129 -3.82 2.63 11.75
C SER A 129 -4.78 2.21 12.86
N LEU A 130 -4.47 2.52 14.11
CA LEU A 130 -5.38 2.33 15.25
C LEU A 130 -6.61 3.23 15.11
N ASP A 131 -6.41 4.51 14.79
CA ASP A 131 -7.49 5.51 14.65
C ASP A 131 -8.46 5.16 13.50
N THR A 132 -8.00 4.40 12.52
CA THR A 132 -8.80 3.90 11.39
C THR A 132 -9.33 2.47 11.61
N GLY A 133 -9.26 1.97 12.85
CA GLY A 133 -9.90 0.73 13.28
C GLY A 133 -9.10 -0.55 13.02
N VAL A 134 -7.82 -0.47 12.66
CA VAL A 134 -6.95 -1.65 12.55
C VAL A 134 -6.46 -2.06 13.95
N LEU A 135 -6.50 -3.36 14.25
CA LEU A 135 -6.00 -3.89 15.52
C LEU A 135 -4.47 -3.75 15.59
N LEU A 136 -3.93 -3.49 16.80
CA LEU A 136 -2.49 -3.28 17.02
C LEU A 136 -1.64 -4.43 16.45
N GLU A 137 -2.05 -5.67 16.71
CA GLU A 137 -1.36 -6.86 16.20
C GLU A 137 -1.34 -6.96 14.67
N ASN A 138 -2.25 -6.28 13.99
CA ASN A 138 -2.43 -6.30 12.53
C ASN A 138 -1.79 -5.09 11.84
N ILE A 139 -0.90 -4.39 12.54
CA ILE A 139 -0.05 -3.35 11.99
C ILE A 139 1.36 -3.92 11.85
N ALA A 140 1.88 -3.99 10.62
CA ALA A 140 3.22 -4.50 10.36
C ALA A 140 4.13 -3.40 9.81
N ILE A 141 5.30 -3.23 10.43
CA ILE A 141 6.46 -2.59 9.81
C ILE A 141 7.25 -3.70 9.13
N LEU A 142 7.39 -3.61 7.82
CA LEU A 142 7.91 -4.69 7.01
C LEU A 142 9.45 -4.74 7.08
N PRO A 143 10.05 -5.91 7.36
CA PRO A 143 11.50 -6.06 7.33
C PRO A 143 12.08 -5.72 5.96
N LYS A 144 13.30 -5.16 5.94
CA LYS A 144 14.03 -4.88 4.70
C LYS A 144 14.19 -6.14 3.85
N ASN A 145 14.15 -5.95 2.54
CA ASN A 145 14.28 -7.02 1.55
C ASN A 145 15.19 -6.57 0.41
N ALA A 146 15.77 -7.53 -0.31
CA ALA A 146 16.39 -7.22 -1.58
C ALA A 146 15.32 -6.84 -2.62
N GLU A 147 15.68 -5.93 -3.51
CA GLU A 147 14.79 -5.54 -4.61
C GLU A 147 14.76 -6.64 -5.67
N CYS A 148 13.61 -6.75 -6.33
CA CYS A 148 13.53 -7.54 -7.54
C CYS A 148 14.31 -6.86 -8.67
N PRO A 149 14.95 -7.62 -9.59
CA PRO A 149 15.45 -7.04 -10.83
C PRO A 149 14.32 -6.40 -11.62
N ALA A 150 14.67 -5.49 -12.54
CA ALA A 150 13.71 -4.92 -13.48
C ALA A 150 12.92 -6.04 -14.18
N ALA A 151 11.63 -5.80 -14.38
CA ALA A 151 10.74 -6.74 -15.07
C ALA A 151 11.06 -6.82 -16.56
#